data_AF-A0A2V8L341-F1
#
_entry.id   AF-A0A2V8L341-F1
#
_cell.length_a   1.000
_cell.length_b   1.000
_cell.length_c   1.000
_cell.angle_alpha   90.00
_cell.angle_beta   90.00
_cell.angle_gamma   90.00
#
_symmetry.space_group_name_H-M   'P 1'
#
loop_
_entity.id
_entity.type
_entity.pdbx_description
1 polymer ?
#
loop_
_entity_poly.entity_id
_entity_poly.type
_entity_poly.pdbx_seq_one_letter_code
_entity_poly.pdbx_strand_id
1 'polypeptide(L)'
;MKPSEQDLRRYQDNFLREQDGIALYRALAKAEKDPARAEIFEKLAKAEERHAARWARLLRNNQAPVPVYTPGWRILLLGWLSRRFGTQHLLPVVTGLESRDQDVYRGQVEARGIPAEERSHMRALRAMQRRGQDPPESILDLEGWHRTLYAGGLRAAVFGANDGLLSNFSLMMGIAGASAEPRFVLLAGIAGLLAGASSMAAGEYVSVRSQRELYEQQIAVERQELEMSPEEEKEELALIYQAKGVPSGQAEELADRIFSNPD
;
A
#
# COMPACT_ATOMS: atom_id res chain seq x y z
N MET A 1 3.41 26.73 -23.54
CA MET A 1 4.70 26.33 -24.11
C MET A 1 4.46 25.10 -24.97
N LYS A 2 5.05 24.97 -26.16
CA LYS A 2 4.87 23.74 -26.97
C LYS A 2 5.72 22.63 -26.32
N PRO A 3 5.19 21.41 -26.12
CA PRO A 3 5.94 20.30 -25.54
C PRO A 3 7.11 19.90 -26.43
N SER A 4 8.21 19.45 -25.82
CA SER A 4 9.38 18.93 -26.53
C SER A 4 9.11 17.54 -27.11
N GLU A 5 9.96 17.05 -28.02
CA GLU A 5 9.88 15.66 -28.47
C GLU A 5 10.02 14.64 -27.33
N GLN A 6 10.77 15.00 -26.28
CA GLN A 6 10.92 14.16 -25.09
C GLN A 6 9.62 14.09 -24.29
N ASP A 7 8.88 15.20 -24.19
CA ASP A 7 7.56 15.22 -23.55
C ASP A 7 6.55 14.41 -24.35
N LEU A 8 6.58 14.49 -25.69
CA LEU A 8 5.71 13.68 -26.54
C LEU A 8 5.99 12.17 -26.40
N ARG A 9 7.26 11.76 -26.36
CA ARG A 9 7.64 10.37 -26.05
C ARG A 9 7.12 9.95 -24.67
N ARG A 10 7.29 10.80 -23.66
CA ARG A 10 6.76 10.55 -22.30
C ARG A 10 5.23 10.37 -22.31
N TYR A 11 4.49 11.18 -23.06
CA TYR A 11 3.03 11.02 -23.17
C TYR A 11 2.64 9.72 -23.87
N GLN A 12 3.40 9.27 -24.86
CA GLN A 12 3.18 7.96 -25.50
C GLN A 12 3.44 6.81 -24.52
N ASP A 13 4.51 6.88 -23.75
CA ASP A 13 4.85 5.89 -22.73
C ASP A 13 3.78 5.84 -21.62
N ASN A 14 3.35 7.00 -21.12
CA ASN A 14 2.27 7.09 -20.15
C ASN A 14 0.97 6.49 -20.72
N PHE A 15 0.60 6.82 -21.96
CA PHE A 15 -0.58 6.25 -22.62
C PHE A 15 -0.53 4.71 -22.70
N LEU A 16 0.63 4.14 -23.06
CA LEU A 16 0.80 2.69 -23.13
C LEU A 16 0.72 2.04 -21.75
N ARG A 17 1.22 2.71 -20.70
CA ARG A 17 1.09 2.25 -19.31
C ARG A 17 -0.37 2.20 -18.87
N GLU A 18 -1.16 3.24 -19.14
CA GLU A 18 -2.59 3.22 -18.78
C GLU A 18 -3.32 2.10 -19.52
N GLN A 19 -2.97 1.85 -20.80
CA GLN A 19 -3.54 0.74 -21.58
C GLN A 19 -3.19 -0.64 -20.99
N ASP A 20 -1.98 -0.80 -20.46
CA ASP A 20 -1.59 -2.00 -19.71
C ASP A 20 -2.44 -2.18 -18.45
N GLY A 21 -2.69 -1.10 -17.69
CA GLY A 21 -3.59 -1.10 -16.53
C GLY A 21 -5.01 -1.53 -16.89
N ILE A 22 -5.60 -0.91 -17.94
CA ILE A 22 -6.93 -1.26 -18.47
C ILE A 22 -7.00 -2.76 -18.82
N ALA A 23 -6.02 -3.27 -19.55
CA ALA A 23 -6.00 -4.65 -19.99
C ALA A 23 -5.86 -5.63 -18.81
N LEU A 24 -5.01 -5.28 -17.83
CA LEU A 24 -4.83 -6.07 -16.61
C LEU A 24 -6.11 -6.12 -15.77
N TYR A 25 -6.68 -4.96 -15.42
CA TYR A 25 -7.88 -4.89 -14.59
C TYR A 25 -9.07 -5.58 -15.24
N ARG A 26 -9.27 -5.43 -16.55
CA ARG A 26 -10.31 -6.19 -17.28
C ARG A 26 -10.06 -7.69 -17.31
N ALA A 27 -8.80 -8.12 -17.41
CA ALA A 27 -8.46 -9.53 -17.34
C ALA A 27 -8.74 -10.11 -15.95
N LEU A 28 -8.46 -9.34 -14.89
CA LEU A 28 -8.77 -9.69 -13.50
C LEU A 28 -10.28 -9.72 -13.26
N ALA A 29 -11.03 -8.70 -13.70
CA ALA A 29 -12.49 -8.65 -13.61
C ALA A 29 -13.16 -9.87 -14.25
N LYS A 30 -12.69 -10.28 -15.45
CA LYS A 30 -13.20 -11.47 -16.15
C LYS A 30 -12.84 -12.80 -15.48
N ALA A 31 -11.76 -12.83 -14.71
CA ALA A 31 -11.30 -14.05 -14.03
C ALA A 31 -11.84 -14.16 -12.59
N GLU A 32 -12.32 -13.05 -12.03
CA GLU A 32 -12.86 -12.97 -10.69
C GLU A 32 -14.22 -13.68 -10.60
N LYS A 33 -14.42 -14.41 -9.49
CA LYS A 33 -15.66 -15.15 -9.22
C LYS A 33 -16.62 -14.35 -8.36
N ASP A 34 -16.10 -13.51 -7.46
CA ASP A 34 -16.92 -12.62 -6.64
C ASP A 34 -17.38 -11.42 -7.49
N PRO A 35 -18.68 -11.27 -7.78
CA PRO A 35 -19.19 -10.18 -8.61
C PRO A 35 -18.86 -8.80 -8.02
N ALA A 36 -18.78 -8.66 -6.69
CA ALA A 36 -18.42 -7.39 -6.05
C ALA A 36 -16.96 -7.01 -6.32
N ARG A 37 -16.04 -7.99 -6.31
CA ARG A 37 -14.63 -7.76 -6.65
C ARG A 37 -14.43 -7.51 -8.15
N ALA A 38 -15.18 -8.24 -8.97
CA ALA A 38 -15.16 -8.04 -10.42
C ALA A 38 -15.59 -6.60 -10.78
N GLU A 39 -16.60 -6.08 -10.08
CA GLU A 39 -17.05 -4.69 -10.24
C GLU A 39 -15.96 -3.69 -9.85
N ILE A 40 -15.24 -3.90 -8.75
CA ILE A 40 -14.13 -3.04 -8.33
C ILE A 40 -13.05 -3.00 -9.42
N PHE A 41 -12.62 -4.16 -9.94
CA PHE A 41 -11.65 -4.19 -11.03
C PHE A 41 -12.16 -3.45 -12.28
N GLU A 42 -13.45 -3.54 -12.60
CA GLU A 42 -14.01 -2.81 -13.74
C GLU A 42 -14.08 -1.28 -13.48
N LYS A 43 -14.32 -0.85 -12.24
CA LYS A 43 -14.23 0.57 -11.86
C LYS A 43 -12.80 1.10 -11.99
N LEU A 44 -11.80 0.33 -11.52
CA LEU A 44 -10.37 0.65 -11.72
C LEU A 44 -10.02 0.74 -13.22
N ALA A 45 -10.46 -0.22 -14.03
CA ALA A 45 -10.24 -0.18 -15.48
C ALA A 45 -10.82 1.07 -16.14
N LYS A 46 -12.00 1.52 -15.71
CA LYS A 46 -12.63 2.76 -16.22
C LYS A 46 -11.86 4.02 -15.80
N ALA A 47 -11.27 4.03 -14.60
CA ALA A 47 -10.41 5.14 -14.18
C ALA A 47 -9.18 5.24 -15.09
N GLU A 48 -8.51 4.11 -15.37
CA GLU A 48 -7.39 4.08 -16.32
C GLU A 48 -7.78 4.50 -17.74
N GLU A 49 -9.01 4.21 -18.19
CA GLU A 49 -9.52 4.73 -19.47
C GLU A 49 -9.58 6.25 -19.51
N ARG A 50 -9.92 6.91 -18.38
CA ARG A 50 -9.90 8.37 -18.28
C ARG A 50 -8.47 8.89 -18.35
N HIS A 51 -7.52 8.24 -17.69
CA HIS A 51 -6.10 8.56 -17.77
C HIS A 51 -5.57 8.42 -19.21
N ALA A 52 -5.83 7.27 -19.86
CA ALA A 52 -5.43 7.01 -21.24
C ALA A 52 -6.03 8.04 -22.21
N ALA A 53 -7.30 8.39 -22.03
CA ALA A 53 -7.97 9.40 -22.85
C ALA A 53 -7.35 10.79 -22.69
N ARG A 54 -6.86 11.13 -21.50
CA ARG A 54 -6.14 12.38 -21.22
C ARG A 54 -4.82 12.45 -22.02
N TRP A 55 -4.01 11.39 -21.95
CA TRP A 55 -2.76 11.32 -22.71
C TRP A 55 -2.98 11.31 -24.23
N ALA A 56 -3.98 10.56 -24.71
CA ALA A 56 -4.36 10.57 -26.12
C ALA A 56 -4.78 11.97 -26.60
N ARG A 57 -5.49 12.74 -25.77
CA ARG A 57 -5.88 14.12 -26.07
C ARG A 57 -4.65 15.03 -26.17
N LEU A 58 -3.70 14.91 -25.25
CA LEU A 58 -2.44 15.66 -25.30
C LEU A 58 -1.63 15.36 -26.56
N LEU A 59 -1.52 14.09 -26.95
CA LEU A 59 -0.85 13.68 -28.18
C LEU A 59 -1.53 14.26 -29.43
N ARG A 60 -2.86 14.14 -29.53
CA ARG A 60 -3.64 14.68 -30.66
C ARG A 60 -3.54 16.21 -30.76
N ASN A 61 -3.63 16.92 -29.65
CA ASN A 61 -3.52 18.38 -29.61
C ASN A 61 -2.14 18.88 -30.08
N ASN A 62 -1.11 18.04 -29.93
CA ASN A 62 0.25 18.34 -30.38
C ASN A 62 0.60 17.66 -31.71
N GLN A 63 -0.41 17.15 -32.45
CA GLN A 63 -0.26 16.49 -33.75
C GLN A 63 0.70 15.29 -33.73
N ALA A 64 0.90 14.68 -32.55
CA ALA A 64 1.70 13.50 -32.37
C ALA A 64 0.86 12.22 -32.60
N PRO A 65 1.46 11.15 -33.13
CA PRO A 65 0.75 9.88 -33.31
C PRO A 65 0.43 9.26 -31.95
N VAL A 66 -0.80 8.76 -31.81
CA VAL A 66 -1.19 7.91 -30.68
C VAL A 66 -0.75 6.47 -31.00
N PRO A 67 0.08 5.84 -30.16
CA PRO A 67 0.59 4.50 -30.44
C PRO A 67 -0.54 3.47 -30.38
N VAL A 68 -0.43 2.42 -31.19
CA VAL A 68 -1.36 1.29 -31.16
C VAL A 68 -0.95 0.37 -30.01
N TYR A 69 -1.89 0.08 -29.12
CA TYR A 69 -1.65 -0.81 -27.98
C TYR A 69 -1.74 -2.29 -28.37
N THR A 70 -0.76 -3.07 -27.92
CA THR A 70 -0.79 -4.54 -27.96
C THR A 70 -0.42 -5.08 -26.58
N PRO A 71 -1.24 -5.96 -25.97
CA PRO A 71 -0.94 -6.48 -24.65
C PRO A 71 0.40 -7.20 -24.61
N GLY A 72 1.26 -6.80 -23.67
CA GLY A 72 2.51 -7.50 -23.41
C GLY A 72 2.25 -8.94 -22.91
N TRP A 73 3.21 -9.84 -23.12
CA TRP A 73 3.13 -11.23 -22.66
C TRP A 73 2.85 -11.34 -21.15
N ARG A 74 3.33 -10.37 -20.35
CA ARG A 74 3.09 -10.27 -18.90
C ARG A 74 1.59 -10.17 -18.59
N ILE A 75 0.86 -9.32 -19.30
CA ILE A 75 -0.58 -9.12 -19.11
C ILE A 75 -1.34 -10.40 -19.45
N LEU A 76 -0.95 -11.08 -20.54
CA LEU A 76 -1.51 -12.36 -20.94
C LEU A 76 -1.25 -13.45 -19.90
N LEU A 77 -0.02 -13.52 -19.37
CA LEU A 77 0.35 -14.47 -18.33
C LEU A 77 -0.42 -14.22 -17.04
N LEU A 78 -0.51 -12.97 -16.57
CA LEU A 78 -1.26 -12.62 -15.36
C LEU A 78 -2.75 -12.91 -15.53
N GLY A 79 -3.32 -12.64 -16.70
CA GLY A 79 -4.71 -13.00 -17.03
C GLY A 79 -4.93 -14.52 -17.13
N TRP A 80 -3.94 -15.28 -17.56
CA TRP A 80 -4.01 -16.75 -17.54
C TRP A 80 -3.91 -17.29 -16.11
N LEU A 81 -2.95 -16.79 -15.33
CA LEU A 81 -2.76 -17.16 -13.93
C LEU A 81 -3.99 -16.83 -13.10
N SER A 82 -4.64 -15.68 -13.34
CA SER A 82 -5.82 -15.26 -12.58
C SER A 82 -6.98 -16.21 -12.78
N ARG A 83 -7.18 -16.71 -14.00
CA ARG A 83 -8.20 -17.73 -14.30
C ARG A 83 -7.88 -19.08 -13.67
N ARG A 84 -6.58 -19.44 -13.62
CA ARG A 84 -6.15 -20.78 -13.19
C ARG A 84 -6.01 -20.94 -11.67
N PHE A 85 -5.60 -19.88 -11.00
CA PHE A 85 -5.27 -19.86 -9.56
C PHE A 85 -6.17 -18.91 -8.75
N GLY A 86 -6.96 -18.06 -9.40
CA GLY A 86 -7.75 -17.02 -8.74
C GLY A 86 -6.99 -15.69 -8.59
N THR A 87 -7.74 -14.60 -8.57
CA THR A 87 -7.27 -13.21 -8.44
C THR A 87 -6.61 -12.92 -7.09
N GLN A 88 -7.09 -13.54 -6.01
CA GLN A 88 -6.62 -13.30 -4.64
C GLN A 88 -5.12 -13.55 -4.43
N HIS A 89 -4.55 -14.55 -5.11
CA HIS A 89 -3.13 -14.90 -5.00
C HIS A 89 -2.25 -13.98 -5.85
N LEU A 90 -2.83 -13.28 -6.82
CA LEU A 90 -2.11 -12.39 -7.72
C LEU A 90 -2.18 -10.94 -7.30
N LEU A 91 -3.16 -10.57 -6.46
CA LEU A 91 -3.26 -9.23 -5.91
C LEU A 91 -1.93 -8.71 -5.34
N PRO A 92 -1.14 -9.47 -4.54
CA PRO A 92 0.15 -8.98 -4.06
C PRO A 92 1.16 -8.67 -5.17
N VAL A 93 1.15 -9.45 -6.24
CA VAL A 93 2.03 -9.25 -7.40
C VAL A 93 1.60 -8.01 -8.17
N VAL A 94 0.30 -7.86 -8.44
CA VAL A 94 -0.28 -6.70 -9.14
C VAL A 94 0.01 -5.42 -8.34
N THR A 95 -0.34 -5.40 -7.05
CA THR A 95 -0.04 -4.28 -6.14
C THR A 95 1.45 -3.96 -6.10
N GLY A 96 2.33 -4.96 -6.14
CA GLY A 96 3.78 -4.75 -6.18
C GLY A 96 4.27 -4.16 -7.51
N LEU A 97 3.62 -4.46 -8.63
CA LEU A 97 3.92 -3.86 -9.94
C LEU A 97 3.46 -2.41 -9.98
N GLU A 98 2.23 -2.10 -9.55
CA GLU A 98 1.70 -0.73 -9.49
C GLU A 98 2.54 0.16 -8.54
N SER A 99 3.00 -0.38 -7.41
CA SER A 99 3.84 0.36 -6.45
C SER A 99 5.16 0.86 -7.05
N ARG A 100 5.71 0.17 -8.06
CA ARG A 100 6.97 0.56 -8.70
C ARG A 100 6.82 1.78 -9.61
N ASP A 101 5.59 2.09 -9.99
CA ASP A 101 5.27 3.13 -10.97
C ASP A 101 4.76 4.43 -10.31
N GLN A 102 4.65 4.48 -8.97
CA GLN A 102 4.08 5.62 -8.24
C GLN A 102 4.81 6.96 -8.45
N ASP A 103 6.10 6.93 -8.73
CA ASP A 103 6.91 8.15 -8.97
C ASP A 103 6.96 8.58 -10.45
N VAL A 104 6.35 7.81 -11.37
CA VAL A 104 6.42 8.09 -12.82
C VAL A 104 5.83 9.45 -13.15
N TYR A 105 4.72 9.82 -12.51
CA TYR A 105 4.01 11.07 -12.75
C TYR A 105 4.60 12.26 -11.97
N ARG A 106 5.63 12.04 -11.16
CA ARG A 106 6.20 13.09 -10.30
C ARG A 106 6.80 14.21 -11.13
N GLY A 107 6.36 15.45 -10.85
CA GLY A 107 6.83 16.64 -11.54
C GLY A 107 6.22 16.87 -12.93
N GLN A 108 5.30 16.03 -13.39
CA GLN A 108 4.56 16.24 -14.63
C GLN A 108 3.31 17.08 -14.36
N VAL A 109 3.27 18.31 -14.87
CA VAL A 109 2.12 19.22 -14.67
C VAL A 109 0.86 18.66 -15.38
N GLU A 110 1.05 17.93 -16.47
CA GLU A 110 0.01 17.33 -17.28
C GLU A 110 -0.66 16.11 -16.60
N ALA A 111 0.05 15.49 -15.65
CA ALA A 111 -0.45 14.37 -14.85
C ALA A 111 -1.18 14.81 -13.58
N ARG A 112 -1.49 16.10 -13.41
CA ARG A 112 -2.18 16.61 -12.20
C ARG A 112 -3.45 15.80 -11.90
N GLY A 113 -3.58 15.32 -10.66
CA GLY A 113 -4.69 14.47 -10.21
C GLY A 113 -4.41 12.96 -10.32
N ILE A 114 -3.70 12.52 -11.38
CA ILE A 114 -3.40 11.09 -11.60
C ILE A 114 -2.66 10.46 -10.41
N PRO A 115 -1.62 11.08 -9.80
CA PRO A 115 -0.97 10.51 -8.63
C PRO A 115 -1.89 10.25 -7.43
N ALA A 116 -2.95 11.04 -7.26
CA ALA A 116 -3.94 10.83 -6.19
C ALA A 116 -4.87 9.67 -6.55
N GLU A 117 -5.39 9.63 -7.79
CA GLU A 117 -6.16 8.50 -8.32
C GLU A 117 -5.36 7.17 -8.22
N GLU A 118 -4.07 7.16 -8.54
CA GLU A 118 -3.21 5.97 -8.41
C GLU A 118 -3.03 5.50 -6.95
N ARG A 119 -2.96 6.44 -6.00
CA ARG A 119 -2.95 6.10 -4.56
C ARG A 119 -4.28 5.45 -4.17
N SER A 120 -5.39 5.98 -4.67
CA SER A 120 -6.73 5.44 -4.48
C SER A 120 -6.86 3.99 -4.97
N HIS A 121 -6.38 3.72 -6.19
CA HIS A 121 -6.37 2.37 -6.77
C HIS A 121 -5.67 1.37 -5.83
N MET A 122 -4.52 1.78 -5.31
CA MET A 122 -3.72 0.99 -4.39
C MET A 122 -4.40 0.77 -3.03
N ARG A 123 -5.10 1.78 -2.50
CA ARG A 123 -5.88 1.67 -1.26
C ARG A 123 -7.05 0.67 -1.44
N ALA A 124 -7.77 0.74 -2.57
CA ALA A 124 -8.83 -0.21 -2.91
C ALA A 124 -8.31 -1.66 -3.09
N LEU A 125 -7.21 -1.85 -3.83
CA LEU A 125 -6.57 -3.16 -4.02
C LEU A 125 -6.13 -3.80 -2.69
N ARG A 126 -5.52 -3.00 -1.79
CA ARG A 126 -5.12 -3.45 -0.45
C ARG A 126 -6.33 -3.81 0.42
N ALA A 127 -7.43 -3.06 0.33
CA ALA A 127 -8.66 -3.39 1.03
C ALA A 127 -9.23 -4.75 0.58
N MET A 128 -9.14 -5.08 -0.72
CA MET A 128 -9.56 -6.38 -1.24
C MET A 128 -8.71 -7.54 -0.72
N GLN A 129 -7.40 -7.34 -0.49
CA GLN A 129 -6.51 -8.36 0.05
C GLN A 129 -6.88 -8.74 1.50
N ARG A 130 -7.21 -7.74 2.33
CA ARG A 130 -7.54 -7.95 3.76
C ARG A 130 -8.78 -8.82 3.98
N ARG A 131 -9.73 -8.83 3.04
CA ARG A 131 -10.93 -9.69 3.09
C ARG A 131 -10.62 -11.21 3.04
N GLY A 132 -9.37 -11.60 2.79
CA GLY A 132 -8.93 -13.00 2.78
C GLY A 132 -8.07 -13.45 3.97
N GLN A 133 -7.71 -12.56 4.91
CA GLN A 133 -6.77 -12.90 5.99
C GLN A 133 -7.37 -13.00 7.39
N ASP A 134 -8.56 -12.46 7.66
CA ASP A 134 -9.20 -12.62 8.98
C ASP A 134 -10.71 -12.86 8.84
N PRO A 135 -11.25 -14.01 9.28
CA PRO A 135 -12.63 -14.06 9.73
C PRO A 135 -12.77 -13.06 10.90
N PRO A 136 -13.87 -12.32 11.05
CA PRO A 136 -14.14 -11.63 12.31
C PRO A 136 -14.42 -12.72 13.36
N GLU A 137 -13.38 -13.21 14.03
CA GLU A 137 -13.51 -14.33 14.97
C GLU A 137 -14.30 -13.99 16.23
N SER A 138 -14.61 -12.71 16.50
CA SER A 138 -15.58 -12.38 17.55
C SER A 138 -16.05 -10.92 17.50
N ILE A 139 -17.24 -10.70 18.04
CA ILE A 139 -17.83 -9.39 18.37
C ILE A 139 -16.94 -8.59 19.36
N LEU A 140 -15.88 -9.19 19.91
CA LEU A 140 -14.92 -8.56 20.83
C LEU A 140 -13.83 -7.72 20.12
N ASP A 141 -13.79 -7.70 18.79
CA ASP A 141 -12.85 -6.84 18.02
C ASP A 141 -13.33 -5.40 17.81
N LEU A 142 -14.52 -5.04 18.31
CA LEU A 142 -14.99 -3.65 18.33
C LEU A 142 -14.18 -2.76 19.29
N GLU A 143 -13.34 -3.34 20.16
CA GLU A 143 -12.35 -2.62 20.99
C GLU A 143 -10.94 -2.59 20.37
N GLY A 144 -10.84 -2.52 19.03
CA GLY A 144 -9.55 -2.51 18.30
C GLY A 144 -8.56 -1.41 18.72
N TRP A 145 -9.03 -0.31 19.32
CA TRP A 145 -8.19 0.78 19.81
C TRP A 145 -7.29 0.38 20.98
N HIS A 146 -7.69 -0.61 21.80
CA HIS A 146 -6.88 -1.07 22.93
C HIS A 146 -5.86 -2.15 22.55
N ARG A 147 -6.01 -2.84 21.41
CA ARG A 147 -5.07 -3.93 21.06
C ARG A 147 -3.79 -3.42 20.39
N THR A 148 -3.87 -2.38 19.56
CA THR A 148 -2.73 -1.95 18.73
C THR A 148 -1.59 -1.32 19.55
N LEU A 149 -1.93 -0.53 20.58
CA LEU A 149 -0.95 0.10 21.47
C LEU A 149 -0.34 -0.88 22.47
N TYR A 150 -1.15 -1.77 23.06
CA TYR A 150 -0.68 -2.76 24.04
C TYR A 150 0.02 -3.96 23.39
N ALA A 151 -0.43 -4.44 22.23
CA ALA A 151 0.20 -5.57 21.55
C ALA A 151 1.56 -5.18 20.94
N GLY A 152 1.73 -3.94 20.48
CA GLY A 152 3.02 -3.44 19.99
C GLY A 152 4.09 -3.42 21.09
N GLY A 153 3.76 -2.82 22.24
CA GLY A 153 4.65 -2.76 23.39
C GLY A 153 4.93 -4.13 24.02
N LEU A 154 3.92 -5.00 24.13
CA LEU A 154 4.09 -6.35 24.66
C LEU A 154 4.98 -7.20 23.74
N ARG A 155 4.79 -7.12 22.43
CA ARG A 155 5.62 -7.81 21.44
C ARG A 155 7.08 -7.34 21.53
N ALA A 156 7.31 -6.03 21.57
CA ALA A 156 8.65 -5.46 21.73
C ALA A 156 9.29 -5.91 23.06
N ALA A 157 8.53 -5.95 24.15
CA ALA A 157 9.01 -6.43 25.45
C ALA A 157 9.37 -7.92 25.45
N VAL A 158 8.54 -8.78 24.83
CA VAL A 158 8.80 -10.23 24.75
C VAL A 158 10.00 -10.53 23.86
N PHE A 159 10.09 -9.92 22.68
CA PHE A 159 11.28 -10.07 21.83
C PHE A 159 12.52 -9.47 22.49
N GLY A 160 12.37 -8.34 23.21
CA GLY A 160 13.43 -7.73 24.01
C GLY A 160 13.96 -8.64 25.11
N ALA A 161 13.06 -9.27 25.86
CA ALA A 161 13.43 -10.24 26.90
C ALA A 161 14.11 -11.47 26.31
N ASN A 162 13.57 -12.02 25.22
CA ASN A 162 14.13 -13.21 24.58
C ASN A 162 15.51 -12.94 23.96
N ASP A 163 15.66 -11.83 23.24
CA ASP A 163 16.92 -11.43 22.64
C ASP A 163 17.96 -11.07 23.71
N GLY A 164 17.58 -10.31 24.74
CA GLY A 164 18.44 -9.97 25.87
C GLY A 164 18.93 -11.19 26.66
N LEU A 165 18.07 -12.18 26.89
CA LEU A 165 18.45 -13.43 27.56
C LEU A 165 19.41 -14.26 26.69
N LEU A 166 19.09 -14.47 25.41
CA LEU A 166 19.89 -15.32 24.52
C LEU A 166 21.24 -14.69 24.17
N SER A 167 21.26 -13.39 23.87
CA SER A 167 22.48 -12.66 23.52
C SER A 167 23.41 -12.54 24.73
N ASN A 168 22.89 -12.17 25.91
CA ASN A 168 23.70 -12.06 27.12
C ASN A 168 24.17 -13.43 27.59
N PHE A 169 23.35 -14.49 27.50
CA PHE A 169 23.77 -15.84 27.82
C PHE A 169 24.92 -16.33 26.92
N SER A 170 24.78 -16.13 25.60
CA SER A 170 25.83 -16.48 24.62
C SER A 170 27.13 -15.72 24.88
N LEU A 171 27.04 -14.42 25.19
CA LEU A 171 28.20 -13.59 25.54
C LEU A 171 28.87 -14.09 26.83
N MET A 172 28.09 -14.38 27.88
CA MET A 172 28.63 -14.86 29.15
C MET A 172 29.28 -16.23 29.02
N MET A 173 28.72 -17.14 28.21
CA MET A 173 29.33 -18.43 27.92
C MET A 173 30.72 -18.27 27.26
N GLY A 174 30.86 -17.31 26.34
CA GLY A 174 32.16 -16.99 25.72
C GLY A 174 33.16 -16.40 26.72
N ILE A 175 32.74 -15.44 27.55
CA ILE A 175 33.60 -14.79 28.55
C ILE A 175 34.03 -15.79 29.63
N ALA A 176 33.12 -16.65 30.10
CA ALA A 176 33.41 -17.69 31.09
C ALA A 176 34.35 -18.77 30.53
N GLY A 177 34.30 -19.06 29.23
CA GLY A 177 35.25 -19.95 28.56
C GLY A 177 36.66 -19.36 28.41
N ALA A 178 36.79 -18.03 28.41
CA ALA A 178 38.06 -17.31 28.22
C ALA A 178 38.70 -16.82 29.54
N SER A 179 37.92 -16.58 30.59
CA SER A 179 38.39 -16.07 31.89
C SER A 179 37.69 -16.77 33.06
N ALA A 180 38.46 -17.12 34.09
CA ALA A 180 37.98 -17.80 35.28
C ALA A 180 37.66 -16.85 36.46
N GLU A 181 37.86 -15.53 36.31
CA GLU A 181 37.63 -14.59 37.41
C GLU A 181 36.13 -14.23 37.54
N PRO A 182 35.44 -14.63 38.64
CA PRO A 182 33.99 -14.45 38.75
C PRO A 182 33.53 -12.99 38.77
N ARG A 183 34.37 -12.10 39.33
CA ARG A 183 34.08 -10.65 39.38
C ARG A 183 34.04 -10.03 37.99
N PHE A 184 34.94 -10.46 37.11
CA PHE A 184 35.00 -9.97 35.74
C PHE A 184 33.77 -10.42 34.93
N VAL A 185 33.36 -11.69 35.08
CA VAL A 185 32.16 -12.24 34.44
C VAL A 185 30.90 -11.48 34.88
N LEU A 186 30.75 -11.20 36.18
CA LEU A 186 29.60 -10.48 36.71
C LEU A 186 29.51 -9.04 36.20
N LEU A 187 30.64 -8.32 36.19
CA LEU A 187 30.70 -6.95 35.67
C LEU A 187 30.40 -6.91 34.17
N ALA A 188 30.95 -7.87 33.39
CA ALA A 188 30.66 -7.99 31.97
C ALA A 188 29.19 -8.30 31.70
N GLY A 189 28.54 -9.14 32.51
CA GLY A 189 27.13 -9.46 32.39
C GLY A 189 26.22 -8.26 32.68
N ILE A 190 26.49 -7.50 33.74
CA ILE A 190 25.73 -6.29 34.06
C ILE A 190 25.92 -5.23 32.97
N ALA A 191 27.16 -5.02 32.52
CA ALA A 191 27.46 -4.09 31.44
C ALA A 191 26.78 -4.49 30.12
N GLY A 192 26.79 -5.78 29.78
CA GLY A 192 26.13 -6.33 28.60
C GLY A 192 24.61 -6.16 28.63
N LEU A 193 23.98 -6.44 29.78
CA LEU A 193 22.55 -6.22 29.98
C LEU A 193 22.17 -4.74 29.85
N LEU A 194 22.91 -3.84 30.49
CA LEU A 194 22.64 -2.39 30.42
C LEU A 194 22.84 -1.85 29.00
N ALA A 195 23.90 -2.28 28.32
CA ALA A 195 24.18 -1.89 26.94
C ALA A 195 23.09 -2.42 25.98
N GLY A 196 22.70 -3.69 26.12
CA GLY A 196 21.65 -4.31 25.32
C GLY A 196 20.29 -3.64 25.54
N ALA A 197 19.87 -3.48 26.79
CA ALA A 197 18.61 -2.82 27.13
C ALA A 197 18.55 -1.37 26.62
N SER A 198 19.63 -0.61 26.76
CA SER A 198 19.71 0.78 26.27
C SER A 198 19.63 0.86 24.74
N SER A 199 20.32 -0.05 24.05
CA SER A 199 20.29 -0.14 22.58
C SER A 199 18.88 -0.47 22.06
N MET A 200 18.23 -1.47 22.66
CA MET A 200 16.86 -1.84 22.27
C MET A 200 15.85 -0.74 22.56
N ALA A 201 15.95 -0.07 23.71
CA ALA A 201 15.09 1.06 24.06
C ALA A 201 15.26 2.23 23.07
N ALA A 202 16.50 2.56 22.70
CA ALA A 202 16.78 3.59 21.71
C ALA A 202 16.26 3.21 20.32
N GLY A 203 16.45 1.95 19.91
CA GLY A 203 15.95 1.41 18.64
C GLY A 203 14.43 1.46 18.53
N GLU A 204 13.71 1.02 19.57
CA GLU A 204 12.25 1.07 19.60
C GLU A 204 11.73 2.51 19.62
N TYR A 205 12.36 3.40 20.38
CA TYR A 205 12.00 4.83 20.37
C TYR A 205 12.13 5.45 18.98
N VAL A 206 13.24 5.21 18.29
CA VAL A 206 13.44 5.71 16.91
C VAL A 206 12.42 5.07 15.96
N SER A 207 12.16 3.77 16.10
CA SER A 207 11.16 3.05 15.30
C SER A 207 9.76 3.66 15.46
N VAL A 208 9.27 3.80 16.69
CA VAL A 208 7.95 4.38 16.99
C VAL A 208 7.87 5.82 16.52
N ARG A 209 8.93 6.61 16.73
CA ARG A 209 8.98 8.00 16.26
C ARG A 209 8.92 8.06 14.74
N SER A 210 9.66 7.21 14.04
CA SER A 210 9.66 7.17 12.57
C SER A 210 8.29 6.76 12.03
N GLN A 211 7.63 5.78 12.65
CA GLN A 211 6.25 5.42 12.30
C GLN A 211 5.29 6.58 12.52
N ARG A 212 5.41 7.29 13.64
CA ARG A 212 4.60 8.47 13.92
C ARG A 212 4.79 9.57 12.88
N GLU A 213 6.03 9.89 12.54
CA GLU A 213 6.34 10.90 11.51
C GLU A 213 5.76 10.50 10.13
N LEU A 214 5.83 9.21 9.77
CA LEU A 214 5.20 8.68 8.55
C LEU A 214 3.66 8.80 8.59
N TYR A 215 3.02 8.50 9.72
CA TYR A 215 1.58 8.65 9.88
C TYR A 215 1.15 10.12 9.82
N GLU A 216 1.87 11.02 10.49
CA GLU A 216 1.61 12.46 10.45
C GLU A 216 1.74 13.00 9.01
N GLN A 217 2.75 12.56 8.27
CA GLN A 217 2.92 12.91 6.86
C GLN A 217 1.76 12.37 6.00
N GLN A 218 1.33 11.13 6.22
CA GLN A 218 0.21 10.54 5.48
C GLN A 218 -1.10 11.29 5.77
N ILE A 219 -1.37 11.66 7.03
CA ILE A 219 -2.53 12.47 7.40
C ILE A 219 -2.49 13.84 6.72
N ALA A 220 -1.32 14.47 6.64
CA ALA A 220 -1.17 15.76 5.97
C ALA A 220 -1.48 15.66 4.46
N VAL A 221 -1.03 14.60 3.80
CA VAL A 221 -1.34 14.33 2.38
C VAL A 221 -2.84 14.09 2.20
N GLU A 222 -3.44 13.23 3.01
CA GLU A 222 -4.88 12.90 2.93
C GLU A 222 -5.75 14.15 3.12
N ARG A 223 -5.42 15.00 4.11
CA ARG A 223 -6.13 16.27 4.31
C ARG A 223 -6.06 17.17 3.07
N GLN A 224 -4.89 17.22 2.43
CA GLN A 224 -4.73 17.98 1.20
C GLN A 224 -5.56 17.38 0.05
N GLU A 225 -5.63 16.06 -0.06
CA GLU A 225 -6.46 15.36 -1.07
C GLU A 225 -7.95 15.64 -0.86
N LEU A 226 -8.42 15.56 0.40
CA LEU A 226 -9.80 15.88 0.79
C LEU A 226 -10.20 17.31 0.41
N GLU A 227 -9.29 18.28 0.56
CA GLU A 227 -9.53 19.68 0.19
C GLU A 227 -9.50 19.92 -1.32
N MET A 228 -8.58 19.25 -2.04
CA MET A 228 -8.37 19.48 -3.47
C MET A 228 -9.35 18.71 -4.37
N SER A 229 -9.72 17.49 -3.98
CA SER A 229 -10.49 16.54 -4.79
C SER A 229 -11.52 15.75 -3.93
N PRO A 230 -12.49 16.43 -3.28
CA PRO A 230 -13.43 15.77 -2.37
C PRO A 230 -14.27 14.66 -3.02
N GLU A 231 -14.68 14.84 -4.29
CA GLU A 231 -15.46 13.83 -5.01
C GLU A 231 -14.64 12.57 -5.33
N GLU A 232 -13.35 12.72 -5.62
CA GLU A 232 -12.45 11.59 -5.90
C GLU A 232 -12.22 10.77 -4.62
N GLU A 233 -11.99 11.44 -3.48
CA GLU A 233 -11.81 10.76 -2.19
C GLU A 233 -13.10 10.10 -1.67
N LYS A 234 -14.25 10.65 -2.05
CA LYS A 234 -15.55 10.03 -1.77
C LYS A 234 -15.76 8.75 -2.59
N GLU A 235 -15.45 8.78 -3.89
CA GLU A 235 -15.47 7.59 -4.75
C GLU A 235 -14.51 6.52 -4.22
N GLU A 236 -13.31 6.93 -3.80
CA GLU A 236 -12.37 6.06 -3.14
C GLU A 236 -12.96 5.36 -1.91
N LEU A 237 -13.52 6.15 -0.98
CA LEU A 237 -14.04 5.63 0.27
C LEU A 237 -15.13 4.59 0.00
N ALA A 238 -15.99 4.85 -0.99
CA ALA A 238 -16.98 3.88 -1.46
C ALA A 238 -16.33 2.60 -2.01
N LEU A 239 -15.27 2.70 -2.82
CA LEU A 239 -14.51 1.54 -3.32
C LEU A 239 -13.87 0.73 -2.19
N ILE A 240 -13.34 1.38 -1.16
CA ILE A 240 -12.77 0.71 0.02
C ILE A 240 -13.86 -0.07 0.76
N TYR A 241 -15.04 0.50 0.96
CA TYR A 241 -16.15 -0.20 1.59
C TYR A 241 -16.65 -1.37 0.73
N GLN A 242 -16.70 -1.20 -0.59
CA GLN A 242 -17.02 -2.29 -1.52
C GLN A 242 -15.99 -3.43 -1.44
N ALA A 243 -14.71 -3.08 -1.38
CA ALA A 243 -13.63 -4.04 -1.20
C ALA A 243 -13.73 -4.81 0.11
N LYS A 244 -14.26 -4.18 1.17
CA LYS A 244 -14.59 -4.80 2.46
C LYS A 244 -15.88 -5.64 2.43
N GLY A 245 -16.63 -5.62 1.34
CA GLY A 245 -17.84 -6.42 1.13
C GLY A 245 -19.17 -5.68 1.31
N VAL A 246 -19.15 -4.36 1.46
CA VAL A 246 -20.37 -3.54 1.51
C VAL A 246 -20.94 -3.40 0.08
N PRO A 247 -22.24 -3.64 -0.15
CA PRO A 247 -22.84 -3.46 -1.48
C PRO A 247 -22.66 -2.03 -2.03
N SER A 248 -22.47 -1.85 -3.34
CA SER A 248 -22.11 -0.55 -3.96
C SER A 248 -22.98 0.62 -3.49
N GLY A 249 -24.32 0.49 -3.56
CA GLY A 249 -25.22 1.56 -3.16
C GLY A 249 -25.13 1.92 -1.67
N GLN A 250 -24.87 0.96 -0.79
CA GLN A 250 -24.67 1.21 0.64
C GLN A 250 -23.30 1.83 0.91
N ALA A 251 -22.28 1.42 0.17
CA ALA A 251 -20.93 1.96 0.29
C ALA A 251 -20.86 3.43 -0.15
N GLU A 252 -21.56 3.77 -1.24
CA GLU A 252 -21.74 5.14 -1.71
C GLU A 252 -22.48 5.97 -0.65
N GLU A 253 -23.65 5.50 -0.18
CA GLU A 253 -24.40 6.21 0.86
C GLU A 253 -23.59 6.41 2.16
N LEU A 254 -22.79 5.42 2.55
CA LEU A 254 -21.92 5.54 3.72
C LEU A 254 -20.81 6.57 3.50
N ALA A 255 -20.20 6.59 2.32
CA ALA A 255 -19.22 7.60 1.95
C ALA A 255 -19.83 9.01 1.99
N ASP A 256 -21.02 9.22 1.40
CA ASP A 256 -21.78 10.47 1.48
C ASP A 256 -22.00 10.94 2.91
N ARG A 257 -22.42 10.03 3.79
CA ARG A 257 -22.68 10.35 5.20
C ARG A 257 -21.41 10.70 5.97
N ILE A 258 -20.31 9.98 5.72
CA ILE A 258 -19.01 10.27 6.36
C ILE A 258 -18.47 11.61 5.89
N PHE A 259 -18.55 11.91 4.59
CA PHE A 259 -18.14 13.21 4.05
C PHE A 259 -19.00 14.37 4.54
N SER A 260 -20.24 14.11 4.95
CA SER A 260 -21.11 15.13 5.56
C SER A 260 -20.68 15.51 6.98
N ASN A 261 -19.83 14.70 7.64
CA ASN A 261 -19.24 15.00 8.94
C ASN A 261 -17.77 14.56 8.99
N PRO A 262 -16.85 15.38 8.46
CA PRO A 262 -15.44 15.01 8.21
C PRO A 262 -14.52 14.97 9.46
N ASP A 263 -15.04 15.25 10.65
CA ASP A 263 -14.31 15.22 11.95
C ASP A 263 -14.36 13.83 12.63
#